data_AF-A0A437UD68-F1
#
_entry.id   AF-A0A437UD68-F1
#
_cell.length_a   1.000
_cell.length_b   1.000
_cell.length_c   1.000
_cell.angle_alpha   90.00
_cell.angle_beta   90.00
_cell.angle_gamma   90.00
#
_symmetry.space_group_name_H-M   'P 1'
#
loop_
_entity.id
_entity.type
_entity.pdbx_description
1 polymer ?
#
loop_
_entity_poly.entity_id
_entity_poly.type
_entity_poly.pdbx_seq_one_letter_code
_entity_poly.pdbx_strand_id
1 'polypeptide(L)' 'MINKGLDTAFIHYGIRKEDMDIIQNLTEEQGLDFEWLQENILKEFHNLKINNEDIESKKIEKIIEKALNKI' A
#
# COMPACT_ATOMS: atom_id res chain seq x y z
N MET A 1 7.41 15.47 2.10
CA MET A 1 5.96 15.24 2.24
C MET A 1 5.58 14.08 1.35
N ILE A 2 5.64 12.87 1.88
CA ILE A 2 5.29 11.61 1.17
C ILE A 2 3.81 11.60 0.75
N ASN A 3 2.96 12.35 1.46
CA ASN A 3 1.50 12.21 1.43
C ASN A 3 0.84 12.56 0.08
N LYS A 4 1.30 13.61 -0.62
CA LYS A 4 0.61 14.04 -1.86
C LYS A 4 0.69 13.04 -3.02
N GLY A 5 1.81 12.33 -3.16
CA GLY A 5 1.99 11.33 -4.21
C GLY A 5 1.28 10.01 -3.88
N LEU A 6 1.28 9.65 -2.60
CA LEU A 6 0.69 8.43 -2.08
C LEU A 6 -0.84 8.41 -2.23
N ASP A 7 -1.50 9.51 -1.84
CA ASP A 7 -2.96 9.62 -1.88
C ASP A 7 -3.48 9.43 -3.31
N THR A 8 -2.81 10.02 -4.29
CA THR A 8 -3.18 9.91 -5.71
C THR A 8 -3.02 8.48 -6.22
N ALA A 9 -1.93 7.81 -5.84
CA ALA A 9 -1.68 6.43 -6.23
C ALA A 9 -2.72 5.48 -5.62
N PHE A 10 -3.01 5.63 -4.33
CA PHE A 10 -3.98 4.79 -3.66
C PHE A 10 -5.41 4.97 -4.18
N ILE A 11 -5.83 6.21 -4.47
CA ILE A 11 -7.09 6.47 -5.15
C ILE A 11 -7.12 5.81 -6.53
N HIS A 12 -6.03 5.87 -7.29
CA HIS A 12 -5.95 5.21 -8.59
C HIS A 12 -6.13 3.69 -8.48
N TYR A 13 -5.64 3.07 -7.41
CA TYR A 13 -5.82 1.64 -7.16
C TYR A 13 -7.16 1.30 -6.48
N GLY A 14 -7.97 2.28 -6.08
CA GLY A 14 -9.25 2.03 -5.41
C GLY A 14 -9.12 1.59 -3.96
N ILE A 15 -8.01 1.94 -3.29
CA ILE A 15 -7.76 1.62 -1.88
C ILE A 15 -8.58 2.56 -1.00
N ARG A 16 -9.20 2.01 0.06
CA ARG A 16 -10.05 2.78 0.96
C ARG A 16 -9.21 3.64 1.88
N LYS A 17 -9.80 4.74 2.36
CA LYS A 17 -9.11 5.68 3.24
C LYS A 17 -8.57 5.04 4.53
N GLU A 18 -9.35 4.16 5.14
CA GLU A 18 -8.94 3.42 6.35
C GLU A 18 -7.67 2.59 6.09
N ASP A 19 -7.61 1.89 4.96
CA ASP A 19 -6.45 1.11 4.54
C ASP A 19 -5.25 2.01 4.21
N MET A 20 -5.48 3.18 3.60
CA MET A 20 -4.44 4.18 3.33
C MET A 20 -3.81 4.70 4.64
N ASP A 21 -4.63 5.03 5.63
CA ASP A 21 -4.18 5.55 6.92
C ASP A 21 -3.34 4.49 7.67
N ILE A 22 -3.73 3.21 7.58
CA ILE A 22 -2.97 2.09 8.15
C ILE A 22 -1.58 2.00 7.49
N ILE A 23 -1.51 2.02 6.16
CA ILE A 23 -0.24 1.91 5.44
C ILE A 23 0.66 3.10 5.76
N GLN A 24 0.12 4.33 5.78
CA GLN A 24 0.87 5.54 6.13
C GLN A 24 1.47 5.43 7.54
N ASN A 25 0.66 5.13 8.55
CA ASN A 25 1.12 4.99 9.93
C ASN A 25 2.23 3.93 10.05
N LEU A 26 2.04 2.77 9.43
CA LEU A 26 3.03 1.69 9.47
C LEU A 26 4.36 2.10 8.82
N THR A 27 4.32 2.80 7.69
CA THR A 27 5.56 3.28 7.06
C THR A 27 6.23 4.38 7.86
N GLU A 28 5.48 5.28 8.49
CA GLU A 28 6.03 6.32 9.36
C GLU A 28 6.68 5.72 10.62
N GLU A 29 6.02 4.75 11.27
CA GLU A 29 6.54 4.04 12.45
C GLU A 29 7.85 3.29 12.17
N GLN A 30 7.95 2.65 11.00
CA GLN A 30 9.14 1.89 10.59
C GLN A 30 10.20 2.75 9.88
N GLY A 31 9.95 4.05 9.69
CA GLY A 31 10.87 4.94 8.98
C GLY A 31 11.05 4.61 7.49
N LEU A 32 10.05 3.97 6.88
CA LEU A 32 10.07 3.56 5.48
C LEU A 32 9.75 4.75 4.57
N ASP A 33 10.47 4.84 3.47
CA ASP A 33 10.28 5.90 2.50
C ASP A 33 9.23 5.52 1.43
N PHE A 34 8.92 6.50 0.58
CA PHE A 34 7.99 6.31 -0.51
C PHE A 34 8.48 5.26 -1.51
N GLU A 35 9.79 5.20 -1.79
CA GLU A 35 10.36 4.25 -2.75
C GLU A 35 10.12 2.80 -2.30
N TRP A 36 10.36 2.51 -1.02
CA TRP A 36 10.06 1.21 -0.44
C TRP A 36 8.57 0.84 -0.58
N LEU A 37 7.67 1.80 -0.33
CA LEU A 37 6.23 1.59 -0.43
C LEU A 37 5.79 1.37 -1.88
N GLN A 38 6.39 2.07 -2.85
CA GLN A 38 6.14 1.82 -4.27
C GLN A 38 6.54 0.39 -4.66
N GLU A 39 7.75 -0.04 -4.28
CA GLU A 39 8.31 -1.35 -4.60
C GLU A 39 7.56 -2.51 -3.94
N ASN A 40 7.19 -2.38 -2.66
CA ASN A 40 6.69 -3.50 -1.87
C ASN A 40 5.16 -3.51 -1.67
N ILE A 41 4.49 -2.37 -1.81
CA ILE A 41 3.04 -2.24 -1.60
C ILE A 41 2.33 -1.90 -2.90
N LEU A 42 2.67 -0.78 -3.56
CA LEU A 42 1.95 -0.34 -4.78
C LEU A 42 2.07 -1.32 -5.94
N LYS A 43 3.23 -1.97 -6.07
CA LYS A 43 3.45 -3.00 -7.10
C LYS A 43 2.48 -4.18 -6.96
N GLU A 44 2.22 -4.62 -5.74
CA GLU A 44 1.25 -5.69 -5.46
C GLU A 44 -0.18 -5.24 -5.77
N PHE A 45 -0.55 -4.00 -5.40
CA PHE A 45 -1.85 -3.43 -5.77
C PHE A 45 -2.03 -3.29 -7.28
N HIS A 46 -0.98 -2.93 -8.00
CA HIS A 46 -0.99 -2.88 -9.45
C HIS A 46 -1.23 -4.26 -10.06
N ASN A 47 -0.58 -5.31 -9.55
CA ASN A 47 -0.80 -6.68 -10.00
C ASN A 47 -2.25 -7.13 -9.77
N LEU A 48 -2.80 -6.88 -8.57
CA LEU A 48 -4.21 -7.18 -8.28
C LEU A 48 -5.14 -6.49 -9.27
N LYS A 49 -4.91 -5.20 -9.54
CA LYS A 49 -5.71 -4.42 -10.49
C LYS A 49 -5.60 -4.96 -11.91
N ILE A 50 -4.40 -5.31 -12.39
CA ILE A 50 -4.20 -5.90 -13.72
C ILE A 50 -4.91 -7.27 -13.83
N ASN A 51 -4.90 -8.04 -12.74
CA ASN A 51 -5.54 -9.36 -12.69
C ASN A 51 -7.07 -9.29 -12.50
N ASN A 52 -7.67 -8.09 -12.42
CA ASN A 52 -9.07 -7.87 -12.05
C ASN A 52 -9.45 -8.58 -10.73
N GLU A 53 -8.51 -8.63 -9.80
CA GLU A 53 -8.76 -9.17 -8.47
C GLU A 53 -9.35 -8.09 -7.56
N ASP A 54 -10.39 -8.45 -6.80
CA ASP A 54 -10.94 -7.56 -5.80
C ASP A 54 -9.90 -7.22 -4.73
N ILE A 55 -9.80 -5.91 -4.45
CA ILE A 55 -8.97 -5.35 -3.38
C ILE A 55 -9.82 -5.32 -2.11
N GLU A 56 -9.83 -6.46 -1.42
CA GLU A 56 -10.46 -6.63 -0.12
C GLU A 56 -9.48 -6.33 1.02
N SER A 57 -9.97 -5.85 2.16
CA SER A 57 -9.14 -5.54 3.34
C SER A 57 -8.25 -6.70 3.78
N LYS A 58 -8.73 -7.95 3.71
CA LYS A 58 -7.91 -9.14 4.01
C LYS A 58 -6.71 -9.32 3.08
N LYS A 59 -6.82 -8.91 1.81
CA LYS A 59 -5.68 -8.96 0.86
C LYS A 59 -4.71 -7.82 1.14
N ILE A 60 -5.23 -6.64 1.45
CA ILE A 60 -4.42 -5.49 1.86
C ILE A 60 -3.57 -5.84 3.08
N GLU A 61 -4.19 -6.36 4.15
CA GLU A 61 -3.49 -6.80 5.36
C GLU A 61 -2.37 -7.80 5.04
N LYS A 62 -2.64 -8.80 4.17
CA LYS A 62 -1.63 -9.77 3.73
C LYS A 62 -0.49 -9.14 2.93
N ILE A 63 -0.78 -8.15 2.08
CA ILE A 63 0.25 -7.43 1.30
C ILE A 63 1.16 -6.67 2.26
N ILE A 64 0.57 -5.95 3.21
CA ILE A 64 1.29 -5.18 4.24
C ILE A 64 2.14 -6.13 5.09
N GLU A 65 1.56 -7.21 5.61
CA GLU A 65 2.27 -8.20 6.41
C GLU A 65 3.44 -8.84 5.64
N LYS A 66 3.23 -9.19 4.37
CA LYS A 66 4.31 -9.71 3.51
C LYS A 66 5.40 -8.69 3.28
N ALA A 67 5.05 -7.42 3.11
CA ALA A 67 6.02 -6.36 2.90
C ALA A 67 6.85 -6.12 4.17
N LEU A 68 6.20 -6.05 5.34
CA LEU A 68 6.88 -5.89 6.63
C LEU A 68 7.79 -7.06 6.99
N ASN A 69 7.44 -8.29 6.64
CA ASN A 69 8.30 -9.46 6.84
C ASN A 69 9.61 -9.46 6.01
N LYS A 70 9.79 -8.51 5.07
CA LYS A 70 11.02 -8.36 4.29
C LYS A 70 12.02 -7.39 4.91
N ILE A 71 11.66 -6.75 6.01
CA ILE A 71 12.48 -5.81 6.79
C ILE A 71 13.20 -6.60 7.89
#